data_AF-A0A382EUN2-F1
#
_entry.id   AF-A0A382EUN2-F1
#
_cell.length_a   1.000
_cell.length_b   1.000
_cell.length_c   1.000
_cell.angle_alpha   90.00
_cell.angle_beta   90.00
_cell.angle_gamma   90.00
#
_symmetry.space_group_name_H-M   'P 1'
#
loop_
_entity.id
_entity.type
_entity.pdbx_description
1 polymer ?
#
loop_
_entity_poly.entity_id
_entity_poly.type
_entity_poly.pdbx_seq_one_letter_code
_entity_poly.pdbx_strand_id
1 'polypeptide(L)'
;MARDSSETALACQQKRAAIARVENQFKALTETAGLLDLSSRSRLCLMGDDRIKFLHGQVTNDINGLTENSGCYAALVNAKGKMESDLFVYRLKEELLLDFEPNLTKSVQSRLENFVITEDVEVADVAPHFSLLSIQGPDATKVLEALKLPVPQ
;
A
#
# COMPACT_ATOMS: atom_id res chain seq x y z
N MET A 1 -41.82 26.71 10.62
CA MET A 1 -40.61 26.02 11.10
C MET A 1 -40.96 24.56 11.36
N ALA A 2 -40.84 23.70 10.34
CA ALA A 2 -41.17 22.27 10.41
C ALA A 2 -40.34 21.46 9.39
N ARG A 3 -39.04 21.75 9.30
CA ARG A 3 -38.01 20.79 8.91
C ARG A 3 -37.45 20.32 10.25
N ASP A 4 -37.47 19.05 10.65
CA ASP A 4 -36.43 18.08 10.29
C ASP A 4 -36.51 16.89 11.29
N SER A 5 -37.70 16.29 11.48
CA SER A 5 -37.86 15.15 12.40
C SER A 5 -37.63 13.79 11.71
N SER A 6 -37.91 13.72 10.41
CA SER A 6 -37.75 12.54 9.56
C SER A 6 -36.31 12.37 9.05
N GLU A 7 -35.67 13.48 8.68
CA GLU A 7 -34.27 13.54 8.21
C GLU A 7 -33.29 13.18 9.34
N THR A 8 -33.52 13.68 10.56
CA THR A 8 -32.76 13.27 11.76
C THR A 8 -32.87 11.77 12.09
N ALA A 9 -34.05 11.16 11.93
CA ALA A 9 -34.26 9.73 12.17
C ALA A 9 -33.56 8.85 11.12
N LEU A 10 -33.61 9.27 9.85
CA LEU A 10 -32.92 8.60 8.74
C LEU A 10 -31.40 8.67 8.91
N ALA A 11 -30.85 9.82 9.31
CA ALA A 11 -29.43 10.00 9.58
C ALA A 11 -28.95 9.10 10.76
N CYS A 12 -29.76 8.98 11.81
CA CYS A 12 -29.45 8.09 12.94
C CYS A 12 -29.48 6.61 12.53
N GLN A 13 -30.45 6.21 11.70
CA GLN A 13 -30.55 4.83 11.18
C GLN A 13 -29.37 4.49 10.26
N GLN A 14 -28.99 5.40 9.37
CA GLN A 14 -27.82 5.24 8.49
C GLN A 14 -26.53 5.13 9.31
N LYS A 15 -26.36 5.98 10.34
CA LYS A 15 -25.20 5.92 11.23
C LYS A 15 -25.13 4.59 11.99
N ARG A 16 -26.25 4.08 12.50
CA ARG A 16 -26.31 2.77 13.17
C ARG A 16 -26.00 1.62 12.22
N ALA A 17 -26.52 1.65 11.00
CA ALA A 17 -26.21 0.65 9.98
C ALA A 17 -24.72 0.67 9.58
N ALA A 18 -24.11 1.86 9.48
CA ALA A 18 -22.67 2.01 9.23
C ALA A 18 -21.83 1.43 10.37
N ILE A 19 -22.20 1.68 11.63
CA ILE A 19 -21.51 1.13 12.80
C ILE A 19 -21.62 -0.40 12.82
N ALA A 20 -22.83 -0.96 12.69
CA ALA A 20 -23.03 -2.40 12.66
C ALA A 20 -22.27 -3.08 11.50
N ARG A 21 -22.15 -2.39 10.35
CA ARG A 21 -21.33 -2.88 9.23
C ARG A 21 -19.85 -2.93 9.60
N VAL A 22 -19.31 -1.88 10.22
CA VAL A 22 -17.90 -1.85 10.66
C VAL A 22 -17.64 -2.91 11.72
N GLU A 23 -18.55 -3.10 12.69
CA GLU A 23 -18.44 -4.15 13.69
C GLU A 23 -18.40 -5.54 13.05
N ASN A 24 -19.28 -5.81 12.08
CA ASN A 24 -19.27 -7.08 11.35
C ASN A 24 -18.00 -7.28 10.52
N GLN A 25 -17.49 -6.22 9.88
CA GLN A 25 -16.22 -6.28 9.12
C GLN A 25 -15.04 -6.54 10.05
N PHE A 26 -14.98 -5.84 11.19
CA PHE A 26 -13.95 -6.05 12.20
C PHE A 26 -13.99 -7.48 12.74
N LYS A 27 -15.19 -7.98 13.07
CA LYS A 27 -15.39 -9.36 13.51
C LYS A 27 -14.90 -10.37 12.47
N ALA A 28 -15.19 -10.16 11.19
CA ALA A 28 -14.69 -11.01 10.11
C ALA A 28 -13.15 -11.01 10.01
N LEU A 29 -12.51 -9.85 10.18
CA LEU A 29 -11.05 -9.75 10.19
C LEU A 29 -10.41 -10.45 11.40
N THR A 30 -11.07 -10.45 12.56
CA THR A 30 -10.52 -11.05 13.78
C THR A 30 -10.86 -12.53 13.96
N GLU A 31 -12.01 -12.99 13.46
CA GLU A 31 -12.52 -14.35 13.70
C GLU A 31 -12.43 -15.26 12.47
N THR A 32 -12.44 -14.72 11.25
CA THR A 32 -12.44 -15.50 10.00
C THR A 32 -11.44 -14.94 8.97
N ALA A 33 -11.92 -14.41 7.84
CA ALA A 33 -11.11 -13.76 6.82
C ALA A 33 -11.92 -12.62 6.20
N GLY A 34 -11.30 -11.44 6.09
CA GLY A 34 -11.82 -10.29 5.37
C GLY A 34 -11.02 -9.99 4.12
N LEU A 35 -11.70 -9.56 3.06
CA LEU A 35 -11.09 -9.06 1.83
C LEU A 35 -11.13 -7.53 1.84
N LEU A 36 -9.97 -6.90 1.69
CA LEU A 36 -9.83 -5.46 1.53
C LEU A 36 -9.38 -5.15 0.11
N ASP A 37 -10.07 -4.22 -0.54
CA ASP A 37 -9.60 -3.61 -1.77
C ASP A 37 -8.71 -2.42 -1.45
N LEU A 38 -7.41 -2.58 -1.73
CA LEU A 38 -6.37 -1.59 -1.54
C LEU A 38 -5.87 -1.05 -2.89
N SER A 39 -6.62 -1.24 -3.99
CA SER A 39 -6.23 -0.80 -5.33
C SER A 39 -6.09 0.71 -5.46
N SER A 40 -6.65 1.48 -4.52
CA SER A 40 -6.48 2.93 -4.44
C SER A 40 -5.07 3.37 -4.02
N ARG A 41 -4.25 2.47 -3.48
CA ARG A 41 -2.88 2.78 -3.06
C ARG A 41 -2.00 3.18 -4.23
N SER A 42 -1.10 4.12 -3.96
CA SER A 42 -0.13 4.60 -4.92
C SER A 42 0.97 3.56 -5.12
N ARG A 43 1.32 3.31 -6.38
CA ARG A 43 2.38 2.35 -6.73
C ARG A 43 3.30 2.90 -7.80
N LEU A 44 4.59 2.90 -7.49
CA LEU A 44 5.65 3.26 -8.43
C LEU A 44 6.55 2.06 -8.66
N CYS A 45 7.10 1.96 -9.87
CA CYS A 45 8.12 0.98 -10.19
C CYS A 45 9.44 1.67 -10.49
N LEU A 46 10.53 1.14 -9.91
CA LEU A 46 11.89 1.57 -10.21
C LEU A 46 12.57 0.49 -11.04
N MET A 47 13.05 0.89 -12.22
CA MET A 47 13.76 0.05 -13.18
C MET A 47 15.18 0.60 -13.39
N GLY A 48 16.04 -0.16 -14.07
CA GLY A 48 17.44 0.23 -14.35
C GLY A 48 18.45 -0.46 -13.43
N ASP A 49 19.72 -0.45 -13.84
CA ASP A 49 20.78 -1.24 -13.18
C ASP A 49 21.15 -0.70 -11.79
N ASP A 50 20.99 0.60 -11.54
CA ASP A 50 21.35 1.25 -10.28
C ASP A 50 20.20 1.28 -9.25
N ARG A 51 19.00 0.78 -9.60
CA ARG A 51 17.76 0.95 -8.81
C ARG A 51 17.87 0.59 -7.33
N ILE A 52 18.59 -0.49 -7.01
CA ILE A 52 18.77 -0.99 -5.63
C ILE A 52 19.63 -0.02 -4.82
N LYS A 53 20.81 0.31 -5.36
CA LYS A 53 21.76 1.22 -4.72
C LYS A 53 21.17 2.62 -4.57
N PHE A 54 20.48 3.09 -5.60
CA PHE A 54 19.77 4.35 -5.60
C PHE A 54 18.72 4.39 -4.48
N LEU A 55 17.76 3.46 -4.47
CA LEU A 55 16.67 3.47 -3.50
C LEU A 55 17.18 3.28 -2.07
N HIS A 56 18.22 2.47 -1.85
CA HIS A 56 18.84 2.30 -0.54
C HIS A 56 19.31 3.64 0.07
N GLY A 57 19.82 4.56 -0.76
CA GLY A 57 20.21 5.89 -0.32
C GLY A 57 19.03 6.84 -0.06
N GLN A 58 17.81 6.48 -0.46
CA GLN A 58 16.61 7.32 -0.32
C GLN A 58 15.73 6.95 0.88
N VAL A 59 15.85 5.73 1.40
CA VAL A 59 14.93 5.19 2.41
C VAL A 59 15.64 4.76 3.69
N THR A 60 14.88 4.63 4.77
CA THR A 60 15.44 4.32 6.11
C THR A 60 15.81 2.86 6.34
N ASN A 61 15.45 1.94 5.44
CA ASN A 61 15.65 0.49 5.63
C ASN A 61 16.64 -0.09 4.61
N ASP A 62 17.15 -1.30 4.89
CA ASP A 62 18.11 -1.97 4.02
C ASP A 62 17.44 -2.56 2.77
N ILE A 63 17.82 -2.00 1.61
CA ILE A 63 17.36 -2.45 0.29
C ILE A 63 18.43 -3.32 -0.38
N ASN A 64 19.71 -3.16 -0.02
CA ASN A 64 20.78 -3.98 -0.57
C ASN A 64 20.68 -5.44 -0.12
N GLY A 65 20.21 -5.67 1.12
CA GLY A 65 19.96 -6.99 1.68
C GLY A 65 18.67 -7.67 1.22
N LEU A 66 17.79 -6.97 0.48
CA LEU A 66 16.51 -7.53 0.04
C LEU A 66 16.74 -8.63 -1.00
N THR A 67 16.18 -9.82 -0.83
CA THR A 67 16.24 -10.90 -1.82
C THR A 67 15.11 -10.79 -2.85
N GLU A 68 15.27 -11.42 -4.01
CA GLU A 68 14.17 -11.47 -5.00
C GLU A 68 12.90 -12.09 -4.40
N ASN A 69 11.75 -11.52 -4.75
CA ASN A 69 10.42 -11.86 -4.24
C ASN A 69 10.25 -11.63 -2.73
N SER A 70 11.07 -10.77 -2.13
CA SER A 70 10.91 -10.29 -0.75
C SER A 70 10.64 -8.80 -0.71
N GLY A 71 10.18 -8.33 0.45
CA GLY A 71 9.88 -6.92 0.66
C GLY A 71 10.18 -6.45 2.07
N CYS A 72 10.28 -5.14 2.24
CA CYS A 72 10.45 -4.50 3.53
C CYS A 72 9.63 -3.21 3.63
N TYR A 73 9.21 -2.88 4.85
CA TYR A 73 8.65 -1.57 5.16
C TYR A 73 9.78 -0.55 5.38
N ALA A 74 9.66 0.64 4.80
CA ALA A 74 10.66 1.69 4.90
C ALA A 74 10.00 3.08 4.90
N ALA A 75 10.73 4.10 5.34
CA ALA A 75 10.30 5.48 5.25
C ALA A 75 11.18 6.27 4.27
N LEU A 76 10.53 7.13 3.47
CA LEU A 76 11.16 8.23 2.76
C LEU A 76 11.26 9.42 3.71
N VAL A 77 12.47 9.90 3.93
CA VAL A 77 12.75 11.05 4.78
C VAL A 77 13.52 12.10 4.01
N ASN A 78 13.30 13.37 4.34
CA ASN A 78 14.11 14.44 3.79
C ASN A 78 15.47 14.55 4.51
N ALA A 79 16.34 15.44 4.01
CA ALA A 79 17.68 15.68 4.58
C ALA A 79 17.67 16.15 6.05
N LYS A 80 16.52 16.58 6.59
CA LYS A 80 16.35 16.96 8.01
C LYS A 80 15.73 15.83 8.85
N GLY A 81 15.54 14.64 8.29
CA GLY A 81 14.94 13.49 8.95
C GLY A 81 13.42 13.57 9.12
N LYS A 82 12.73 14.51 8.45
CA LYS A 82 11.26 14.55 8.46
C LYS A 82 10.73 13.54 7.45
N MET A 83 9.78 12.72 7.89
CA MET A 83 9.08 11.76 7.03
C MET A 83 8.28 12.49 5.95
N GLU A 84 8.50 12.08 4.71
CA GLU A 84 7.76 12.52 3.52
C GLU A 84 6.68 11.49 3.14
N SER A 85 6.99 10.20 3.27
CA SER A 85 6.07 9.07 3.10
C SER A 85 6.65 7.85 3.81
N ASP A 86 5.81 6.90 4.18
CA ASP A 86 6.18 5.50 4.37
C ASP A 86 5.83 4.68 3.13
N LEU A 87 6.44 3.52 2.97
CA LEU A 87 6.21 2.63 1.84
C LEU A 87 6.61 1.19 2.15
N PHE A 88 6.02 0.27 1.40
CA PHE A 88 6.56 -1.08 1.24
C PHE A 88 7.38 -1.13 -0.06
N VAL A 89 8.61 -1.61 0.04
CA VAL A 89 9.46 -1.96 -1.12
C VAL A 89 9.34 -3.45 -1.35
N TYR A 90 9.11 -3.87 -2.58
CA TYR A 90 9.20 -5.26 -3.00
C TYR A 90 10.27 -5.40 -4.09
N ARG A 91 11.22 -6.31 -3.89
CA ARG A 91 12.22 -6.62 -4.91
C ARG A 91 11.67 -7.68 -5.84
N LEU A 92 11.29 -7.26 -7.04
CA LEU A 92 10.97 -8.15 -8.14
C LEU A 92 12.26 -8.47 -8.91
N LYS A 93 12.16 -9.34 -9.91
CA LYS A 93 13.32 -9.83 -10.67
C LYS A 93 14.08 -8.69 -11.36
N GLU A 94 13.36 -7.83 -12.06
CA GLU A 94 13.95 -6.78 -12.92
C GLU A 94 13.69 -5.36 -12.39
N GLU A 95 12.91 -5.24 -11.32
CA GLU A 95 12.38 -3.96 -10.86
C GLU A 95 12.15 -3.94 -9.34
N LEU A 96 12.00 -2.75 -8.76
CA LEU A 96 11.54 -2.56 -7.39
C LEU A 96 10.15 -1.94 -7.42
N LEU A 97 9.18 -2.62 -6.83
CA LEU A 97 7.82 -2.10 -6.68
C LEU A 97 7.70 -1.37 -5.34
N LEU A 98 7.29 -0.11 -5.38
CA LEU A 98 6.97 0.70 -4.21
C LEU A 98 5.46 0.80 -4.06
N ASP A 99 4.94 0.49 -2.88
CA ASP A 99 3.53 0.64 -2.52
C ASP A 99 3.38 1.57 -1.31
N PHE A 100 2.55 2.60 -1.43
CA PHE A 100 2.43 3.65 -0.42
C PHE A 100 1.06 4.33 -0.44
N GLU A 101 0.88 5.27 0.50
CA GLU A 101 -0.40 5.94 0.72
C GLU A 101 -0.90 6.67 -0.54
N PRO A 102 -2.21 6.57 -0.88
CA PRO A 102 -2.81 7.32 -1.97
C PRO A 102 -2.53 8.82 -1.94
N ASN A 103 -2.60 9.44 -3.11
CA ASN A 103 -2.41 10.89 -3.35
C ASN A 103 -0.98 11.40 -3.16
N LEU A 104 -0.01 10.52 -2.87
CA LEU A 104 1.40 10.91 -2.77
C LEU A 104 2.19 10.63 -4.06
N THR A 105 1.59 9.96 -5.07
CA THR A 105 2.29 9.50 -6.30
C THR A 105 3.18 10.57 -6.91
N LYS A 106 2.63 11.74 -7.25
CA LYS A 106 3.37 12.82 -7.88
C LYS A 106 4.49 13.36 -6.99
N SER A 107 4.23 13.51 -5.69
CA SER A 107 5.23 14.04 -4.76
C SER A 107 6.40 13.07 -4.59
N VAL A 108 6.13 11.78 -4.43
CA VAL A 108 7.16 10.74 -4.28
C VAL A 108 7.92 10.56 -5.59
N GLN A 109 7.21 10.49 -6.73
CA GLN A 109 7.83 10.36 -8.05
C GLN A 109 8.79 11.52 -8.33
N SER A 110 8.32 12.77 -8.25
CA SER A 110 9.18 13.93 -8.50
C SER A 110 10.34 14.02 -7.50
N ARG A 111 10.14 13.56 -6.26
CA ARG A 111 11.21 13.51 -5.25
C ARG A 111 12.32 12.55 -5.64
N LEU A 112 11.96 11.36 -6.10
CA LEU A 112 12.91 10.35 -6.56
C LEU A 112 13.61 10.81 -7.84
N GLU A 113 12.85 11.28 -8.84
CA GLU A 113 13.40 11.80 -10.10
C GLU A 113 14.41 12.94 -9.89
N ASN A 114 14.17 13.85 -8.94
CA ASN A 114 15.09 14.93 -8.61
C ASN A 114 16.46 14.47 -8.08
N PHE A 115 16.57 13.22 -7.64
CA PHE A 115 17.82 12.62 -7.19
C PHE A 115 18.43 11.63 -8.16
N VAL A 116 17.75 11.34 -9.27
CA VAL A 116 18.36 10.63 -10.39
C VAL A 116 19.20 11.65 -11.14
N ILE A 117 20.51 11.62 -10.92
CA ILE A 117 21.44 12.58 -11.55
C ILE A 117 22.28 11.85 -12.61
N THR A 118 22.89 10.74 -12.20
CA THR A 118 23.79 9.95 -13.03
C THR A 118 23.47 8.47 -13.04
N GLU A 119 22.60 8.05 -12.13
CA GLU A 119 22.18 6.67 -11.94
C GLU A 119 21.30 6.21 -13.11
N ASP A 120 21.50 4.97 -13.55
CA ASP A 120 20.59 4.32 -14.49
C ASP A 120 19.34 3.84 -13.74
N VAL A 121 18.38 4.77 -13.56
CA VAL A 121 17.10 4.52 -12.88
C VAL A 121 15.96 5.22 -13.61
N GLU A 122 14.90 4.45 -13.89
CA GLU A 122 13.61 4.98 -14.37
C GLU A 122 12.53 4.79 -13.29
N VAL A 123 11.69 5.81 -13.10
CA VAL A 123 10.56 5.78 -12.17
C VAL A 123 9.25 5.84 -12.95
N ALA A 124 8.41 4.81 -12.84
CA ALA A 124 7.15 4.71 -13.56
C ALA A 124 5.94 4.61 -12.62
N ASP A 125 4.86 5.34 -12.90
CA ASP A 125 3.56 5.14 -12.24
C ASP A 125 2.86 3.92 -12.81
N VAL A 126 2.73 2.90 -11.95
CA VAL A 126 2.13 1.62 -12.32
C VAL A 126 0.79 1.39 -11.65
N ALA A 127 0.33 2.30 -10.78
CA ALA A 127 -0.94 2.13 -10.07
C ALA A 127 -2.15 1.82 -10.98
N PRO A 128 -2.30 2.42 -12.20
CA PRO A 128 -3.40 2.09 -13.11
C PRO A 128 -3.37 0.67 -13.68
N HIS A 129 -2.21 0.02 -13.68
CA HIS A 129 -2.00 -1.30 -14.29
C HIS A 129 -2.16 -2.46 -13.31
N PHE A 130 -2.27 -2.17 -12.02
CA PHE A 130 -2.34 -3.18 -10.97
C PHE A 130 -3.58 -2.96 -10.09
N SER A 131 -4.10 -4.05 -9.53
CA SER A 131 -5.05 -4.02 -8.41
C SER A 131 -4.40 -4.69 -7.20
N LEU A 132 -4.73 -4.23 -6.00
CA LEU A 132 -4.18 -4.80 -4.77
C LEU A 132 -5.34 -5.24 -3.88
N LEU A 133 -5.45 -6.55 -3.70
CA LEU A 133 -6.40 -7.16 -2.79
C LEU A 133 -5.64 -7.73 -1.60
N SER A 134 -6.09 -7.41 -0.39
CA SER A 134 -5.52 -7.94 0.84
C SER A 134 -6.53 -8.87 1.51
N ILE A 135 -6.11 -10.09 1.81
CA ILE A 135 -6.90 -11.05 2.59
C ILE A 135 -6.29 -11.11 3.97
N GLN A 136 -7.07 -10.81 5.00
CA GLN A 136 -6.59 -10.68 6.38
C GLN A 136 -7.51 -11.44 7.34
N GLY A 137 -6.91 -12.09 8.34
CA GLY A 137 -7.61 -12.81 9.39
C GLY A 137 -7.10 -14.24 9.61
N PRO A 138 -7.52 -14.92 10.69
CA PRO A 138 -7.05 -16.27 11.04
C PRO A 138 -7.31 -17.33 9.96
N ASP A 139 -8.35 -17.17 9.14
CA ASP A 139 -8.68 -18.09 8.05
C ASP A 139 -8.13 -17.65 6.68
N ALA A 140 -7.32 -16.58 6.61
CA ALA A 140 -6.80 -16.03 5.35
C ALA A 140 -6.04 -17.08 4.52
N THR A 141 -5.18 -17.87 5.16
CA THR A 141 -4.43 -18.97 4.51
C THR A 141 -5.36 -20.00 3.88
N LYS A 142 -6.45 -20.39 4.55
CA LYS A 142 -7.43 -21.36 4.02
C LYS A 142 -8.12 -20.81 2.77
N VAL A 143 -8.41 -19.50 2.75
CA VAL A 143 -8.98 -18.83 1.58
C VAL A 143 -8.00 -18.86 0.41
N LEU A 144 -6.73 -18.56 0.63
CA LEU A 144 -5.69 -18.62 -0.40
C LEU A 144 -5.52 -20.03 -0.97
N GLU A 145 -5.49 -21.05 -0.10
CA GLU A 145 -5.41 -22.46 -0.50
C GLU A 145 -6.62 -22.89 -1.34
N ALA A 146 -7.83 -22.51 -0.94
CA ALA A 146 -9.06 -22.80 -1.68
C ALA A 146 -9.06 -22.18 -3.08
N LEU A 147 -8.43 -21.00 -3.24
CA LEU A 147 -8.24 -20.32 -4.51
C LEU A 147 -7.02 -20.81 -5.30
N LYS A 148 -6.24 -21.76 -4.75
CA LYS A 148 -4.98 -22.26 -5.32
C LYS A 148 -3.93 -21.16 -5.54
N LEU A 149 -3.94 -20.14 -4.68
CA LEU A 149 -2.95 -19.07 -4.67
C LEU A 149 -1.78 -19.45 -3.76
N PRO A 150 -0.56 -18.95 -4.05
CA PRO A 150 0.60 -19.18 -3.19
C PRO A 150 0.36 -18.57 -1.81
N VAL A 151 0.63 -19.35 -0.77
CA VAL A 151 0.60 -18.90 0.62
C VAL A 151 2.00 -18.44 1.00
N PRO A 152 2.18 -17.20 1.49
CA PRO A 152 3.47 -16.76 2.01
C PRO A 152 3.86 -17.62 3.23
N GLN A 153 5.13 -18.07 3.27
CA GLN A 153 5.67 -18.88 4.36
C GLN A 153 5.91 -18.05 5.63
#